data_AF-A0A453LQT5-F1
#
_entry.id   AF-A0A453LQT5-F1
#
_cell.length_a   1.000
_cell.length_b   1.000
_cell.length_c   1.000
_cell.angle_alpha   90.00
_cell.angle_beta   90.00
_cell.angle_gamma   90.00
#
_symmetry.space_group_name_H-M   'P 1'
#
loop_
_entity.id
_entity.type
_entity.pdbx_description
1 polymer ?
#
loop_
_entity_poly.entity_id
_entity_poly.type
_entity_poly.pdbx_seq_one_letter_code
_entity_poly.pdbx_strand_id
1 'polypeptide(L)'
;MDSVAARFPYFVKRELEEGDETARLDWTIIESDVNKPFVSSGLEFVPLPVMHGEGYVCLGFLFGRKARVAYLSDVSRILPRTEHTISKSGAGQLDLLILETNQLHGVGNGRSCHLTLSETLMLSRGYALRKPC
;
A
#
# COMPACT_ATOMS: atom_id res chain seq x y z
N MET A 1 -19.74 -15.53 6.37
CA MET A 1 -18.61 -15.58 7.32
C MET A 1 -18.49 -16.95 7.98
N ASP A 2 -19.56 -17.72 8.09
CA ASP A 2 -19.60 -19.01 8.80
C ASP A 2 -18.63 -20.06 8.25
N SER A 3 -18.42 -20.10 6.92
CA SER A 3 -17.43 -21.00 6.30
C SER A 3 -15.98 -20.65 6.67
N VAL A 4 -15.67 -19.37 6.84
CA VAL A 4 -14.35 -18.89 7.29
C VAL A 4 -14.19 -19.18 8.78
N ALA A 5 -15.23 -18.97 9.59
CA ALA A 5 -15.22 -19.27 11.03
C ALA A 5 -15.00 -20.76 11.30
N ALA A 6 -15.65 -21.64 10.53
CA ALA A 6 -15.51 -23.08 10.69
C ALA A 6 -14.10 -23.59 10.31
N ARG A 7 -13.47 -22.98 9.30
CA ARG A 7 -12.18 -23.44 8.78
C ARG A 7 -10.97 -22.72 9.41
N PHE A 8 -11.17 -21.48 9.84
CA PHE A 8 -10.13 -20.63 10.42
C PHE A 8 -10.68 -19.86 11.63
N PRO A 9 -10.96 -20.57 12.73
CA PRO A 9 -11.61 -19.97 13.91
C PRO A 9 -10.80 -18.81 14.51
N TYR A 10 -9.47 -18.82 14.36
CA TYR A 10 -8.57 -17.76 14.84
C TYR A 10 -8.63 -16.45 14.05
N PHE A 11 -9.25 -16.43 12.86
CA PHE A 11 -9.49 -15.20 12.09
C PHE A 11 -10.79 -14.49 12.50
N VAL A 12 -11.61 -15.11 13.36
CA VAL A 12 -12.91 -14.55 13.74
C VAL A 12 -12.85 -14.03 15.17
N LYS A 13 -13.44 -12.84 15.40
CA LYS A 13 -13.57 -12.29 16.75
C LYS A 13 -14.62 -13.10 17.52
N ARG A 14 -14.18 -13.99 18.41
CA ARG A 14 -15.01 -14.75 19.34
C ARG A 14 -14.52 -14.56 20.78
N GLU A 15 -15.38 -14.83 21.76
CA GLU A 15 -14.95 -14.97 23.16
C GLU A 15 -14.13 -16.26 23.35
N LEU A 16 -13.16 -16.21 24.25
CA LEU A 16 -12.30 -17.34 24.59
C LEU A 16 -12.95 -18.14 25.72
N GLU A 17 -12.95 -19.47 25.58
CA GLU A 17 -13.30 -20.37 26.68
C GLU A 17 -12.03 -20.73 27.47
N GLU A 18 -12.21 -21.12 28.72
CA GLU A 18 -11.12 -21.50 29.61
C GLU A 18 -10.39 -22.73 29.05
N GLY A 19 -9.10 -22.59 28.74
CA GLY A 19 -8.27 -23.63 28.10
C GLY A 19 -7.99 -23.44 26.61
N ASP A 20 -8.44 -22.36 25.98
CA ASP A 20 -8.07 -22.04 24.59
C ASP A 20 -6.65 -21.44 24.52
N GLU A 21 -5.67 -22.27 24.12
CA GLU A 21 -4.25 -21.90 23.98
C GLU A 21 -3.90 -21.31 22.59
N THR A 22 -4.91 -21.07 21.73
CA THR A 22 -4.66 -20.64 20.35
C THR A 22 -4.31 -19.16 20.28
N ALA A 23 -3.16 -18.83 19.69
CA ALA A 23 -2.80 -17.44 19.40
C ALA A 23 -3.83 -16.79 18.46
N ARG A 24 -4.41 -15.66 18.90
CA ARG A 24 -5.39 -14.90 18.10
C ARG A 24 -4.71 -13.92 17.19
N LEU A 25 -5.23 -13.78 15.98
CA LEU A 25 -4.86 -12.65 15.13
C LEU A 25 -5.69 -11.43 15.54
N ASP A 26 -5.01 -10.40 16.06
CA ASP A 26 -5.62 -9.08 16.16
C ASP A 26 -5.53 -8.39 14.80
N TRP A 27 -6.69 -8.05 14.25
CA TRP A 27 -6.79 -7.42 12.95
C TRP A 27 -7.89 -6.36 12.93
N THR A 28 -7.68 -5.38 12.07
CA THR A 28 -8.62 -4.31 11.77
C THR A 28 -8.70 -4.16 10.25
N ILE A 29 -9.91 -4.04 9.72
CA ILE A 29 -10.11 -3.73 8.30
C ILE A 29 -9.73 -2.26 8.09
N ILE A 30 -8.83 -2.03 7.17
CA ILE A 30 -8.55 -0.69 6.65
C ILE A 30 -9.66 -0.36 5.65
N GLU A 31 -10.34 0.76 5.86
CA GLU A 31 -11.40 1.21 4.95
C GLU A 31 -10.82 1.59 3.59
N SER A 32 -11.57 1.31 2.53
CA SER A 32 -11.18 1.65 1.16
C SER A 32 -11.32 3.15 0.84
N ASP A 33 -11.70 3.99 1.81
CA ASP A 33 -11.84 5.44 1.63
C ASP A 33 -10.47 6.11 1.60
N VAL A 34 -10.12 6.64 0.43
CA VAL A 34 -8.87 7.35 0.17
C VAL A 34 -8.70 8.63 1.00
N ASN A 35 -9.76 9.11 1.67
CA ASN A 35 -9.75 10.32 2.48
C ASN A 35 -9.73 10.03 3.98
N LYS A 36 -9.65 8.76 4.39
CA LYS A 36 -9.70 8.36 5.79
C LYS A 36 -8.35 7.77 6.25
N PRO A 37 -7.46 8.60 6.82
CA PRO A 37 -6.28 8.12 7.51
C PRO A 37 -6.64 7.21 8.69
N PHE A 38 -5.71 6.34 9.05
CA PHE A 38 -5.81 5.53 10.25
C PHE A 38 -4.49 5.52 11.01
N VAL A 39 -4.55 5.18 12.30
CA VAL A 39 -3.37 5.05 13.14
C VAL A 39 -3.20 3.59 13.54
N SER A 40 -2.00 3.07 13.36
CA SER A 40 -1.61 1.75 13.85
C SER A 40 -0.24 1.85 14.52
N SER A 41 -0.12 1.28 15.73
CA SER A 41 1.11 1.33 16.53
C SER A 41 1.70 2.75 16.71
N GLY A 42 0.83 3.76 16.83
CA GLY A 42 1.22 5.17 16.97
C GLY A 42 1.69 5.87 15.69
N LEU A 43 1.69 5.15 14.55
CA LEU A 43 2.02 5.68 13.24
C LEU A 43 0.74 5.95 12.45
N GLU A 44 0.63 7.17 11.91
CA GLU A 44 -0.47 7.55 11.02
C GLU A 44 -0.14 7.11 9.59
N PHE A 45 -1.14 6.51 8.94
CA PHE A 45 -1.10 6.06 7.56
C PHE A 45 -2.14 6.84 6.76
N VAL A 46 -1.68 7.51 5.70
CA VAL A 46 -2.52 8.24 4.76
C VAL A 46 -2.67 7.41 3.49
N PRO A 47 -3.90 7.04 3.10
CA PRO A 47 -4.13 6.28 1.87
C PRO A 47 -3.71 7.03 0.60
N LEU A 48 -3.07 6.32 -0.33
CA LEU A 48 -2.66 6.81 -1.64
C LEU A 48 -3.34 5.97 -2.74
N PRO A 49 -4.29 6.52 -3.52
CA PRO A 49 -4.96 5.74 -4.54
C PRO A 49 -4.03 5.41 -5.72
N VAL A 50 -3.98 4.14 -6.11
CA VAL A 50 -3.18 3.62 -7.23
C VAL A 50 -4.03 2.67 -8.07
N MET A 51 -3.71 2.52 -9.36
CA MET A 51 -4.40 1.54 -10.20
C MET A 51 -3.75 0.17 -10.06
N HIS A 52 -4.56 -0.88 -9.95
CA HIS A 52 -4.16 -2.27 -10.07
C HIS A 52 -4.91 -2.91 -11.24
N GLY A 53 -4.35 -2.76 -12.44
CA GLY A 53 -5.03 -3.09 -13.69
C GLY A 53 -6.08 -2.05 -14.09
N GLU A 54 -6.83 -2.33 -15.14
CA GLU A 54 -7.84 -1.40 -15.66
C GLU A 54 -9.14 -1.51 -14.84
N GLY A 55 -9.61 -0.38 -14.32
CA GLY A 55 -10.89 -0.28 -13.58
C GLY A 55 -10.84 -0.59 -12.08
N TYR A 56 -9.67 -0.92 -11.51
CA TYR A 56 -9.56 -1.23 -10.09
C TYR A 56 -8.53 -0.34 -9.38
N VAL A 57 -8.99 0.35 -8.32
CA VAL A 57 -8.17 1.24 -7.50
C VAL A 57 -7.81 0.53 -6.21
N CYS A 58 -6.51 0.38 -5.96
CA CYS A 58 -5.94 -0.08 -4.70
C CYS A 58 -5.42 1.08 -3.86
N LEU A 59 -5.10 0.79 -2.61
CA LEU A 59 -4.47 1.74 -1.69
C LEU A 59 -2.99 1.38 -1.52
N GLY A 60 -2.12 2.34 -1.87
CA GLY A 60 -0.82 2.47 -1.23
C GLY A 60 -0.94 3.33 0.04
N PHE A 61 0.18 3.53 0.73
CA PHE A 61 0.18 4.31 1.97
C PHE A 61 1.38 5.24 2.08
N LEU A 62 1.13 6.46 2.53
CA LEU A 62 2.14 7.42 3.00
C LEU A 62 2.17 7.40 4.52
N PHE A 63 3.37 7.34 5.10
CA PHE A 63 3.54 7.39 6.55
C PHE A 63 4.90 7.96 6.95
N GLY A 64 5.04 8.22 8.24
CA GLY A 64 6.29 8.68 8.86
C GLY A 64 6.34 10.19 9.08
N ARG A 65 6.75 10.58 10.30
CA ARG A 65 6.79 11.98 10.73
C ARG A 65 8.14 12.66 10.45
N LYS A 66 9.23 11.95 10.71
CA LYS A 66 10.61 12.44 10.51
C LYS A 66 11.15 12.11 9.11
N ALA A 67 10.68 11.01 8.54
CA ALA A 67 10.98 10.57 7.19
C ALA A 67 9.65 10.27 6.49
N ARG A 68 9.42 10.83 5.31
CA ARG A 68 8.24 10.56 4.48
C ARG A 68 8.48 9.30 3.67
N VAL A 69 7.75 8.24 4.00
CA VAL A 69 7.84 6.94 3.35
C VAL A 69 6.55 6.68 2.59
N ALA A 70 6.64 6.35 1.30
CA ALA A 70 5.51 5.82 0.55
C ALA A 70 5.73 4.33 0.23
N TYR A 71 4.70 3.54 0.48
CA TYR A 71 4.65 2.12 0.11
C TYR A 71 3.53 1.89 -0.89
N LEU A 72 3.89 1.46 -2.09
CA LEU A 72 2.97 1.22 -3.20
C LEU A 72 3.19 -0.21 -3.71
N SER A 73 2.18 -1.07 -3.60
CA SER A 73 2.21 -2.46 -4.08
C SER A 73 1.01 -2.74 -4.96
N ASP A 74 1.10 -3.75 -5.81
CA ASP A 74 0.06 -4.15 -6.75
C ASP A 74 -0.34 -2.98 -7.64
N VAL A 75 0.65 -2.32 -8.23
CA VAL A 75 0.43 -1.08 -9.00
C VAL A 75 0.70 -1.31 -10.47
N SER A 76 -0.27 -1.00 -11.32
CA SER A 76 -0.06 -0.85 -12.77
C SER A 76 0.14 0.59 -13.20
N ARG A 77 -0.43 1.56 -12.45
CA ARG A 77 -0.31 2.99 -12.76
C ARG A 77 -0.48 3.88 -11.53
N ILE A 78 0.37 4.89 -11.43
CA ILE A 78 0.26 5.96 -10.43
C ILE A 78 -0.81 6.96 -10.88
N LEU A 79 -1.75 7.27 -9.99
CA LEU A 79 -2.78 8.28 -10.27
C LEU A 79 -2.26 9.70 -10.03
N PRO A 80 -2.75 10.73 -10.75
CA PRO A 80 -2.28 12.12 -10.59
C PRO A 80 -2.33 12.63 -9.15
N ARG A 81 -3.36 12.22 -8.39
CA ARG A 81 -3.48 12.57 -6.95
C ARG A 81 -2.32 12.02 -6.13
N THR A 82 -1.95 10.75 -6.35
CA THR A 82 -0.82 10.11 -5.65
C THR A 82 0.50 10.70 -6.10
N GLU A 83 0.69 10.91 -7.41
CA GLU A 83 1.87 11.57 -7.96
C GLU A 83 2.08 12.98 -7.38
N HIS A 84 1.03 13.80 -7.30
CA HIS A 84 1.10 15.10 -6.64
C HIS A 84 1.49 14.97 -5.16
N THR A 85 1.00 13.95 -4.47
CA THR A 85 1.27 13.77 -3.03
C THR A 85 2.73 13.39 -2.74
N ILE A 86 3.36 12.62 -3.62
CA ILE A 86 4.69 12.02 -3.39
C ILE A 86 5.82 12.66 -4.19
N SER A 87 5.52 13.53 -5.15
CA SER A 87 6.54 14.18 -6.00
C SER A 87 7.17 15.39 -5.32
N LYS A 88 8.40 15.70 -5.74
CA LYS A 88 9.16 16.87 -5.27
C LYS A 88 8.48 18.20 -5.63
N SER A 89 7.82 18.27 -6.77
CA SER A 89 7.08 19.46 -7.24
C SER A 89 5.67 19.58 -6.64
N GLY A 90 5.18 18.55 -5.94
CA GLY A 90 3.86 18.54 -5.33
C GLY A 90 3.91 18.77 -3.81
N ALA A 91 3.23 17.92 -3.06
CA ALA A 91 2.98 18.07 -1.62
C ALA A 91 4.16 17.69 -0.71
N GLY A 92 5.33 17.38 -1.28
CA GLY A 92 6.57 17.17 -0.53
C GLY A 92 7.35 15.93 -0.95
N GLN A 93 8.67 16.10 -1.02
CA GLN A 93 9.62 15.06 -1.38
C GLN A 93 9.59 13.87 -0.41
N LEU A 94 9.69 12.65 -0.94
CA LEU A 94 9.87 11.44 -0.14
C LEU A 94 11.33 11.23 0.27
N ASP A 95 11.52 10.65 1.45
CA ASP A 95 12.80 10.11 1.89
C ASP A 95 12.96 8.65 1.45
N LEU A 96 11.87 7.89 1.35
CA LEU A 96 11.87 6.50 0.88
C LEU A 96 10.61 6.20 0.05
N LEU A 97 10.79 5.57 -1.11
CA LEU A 97 9.73 4.99 -1.93
C LEU A 97 9.95 3.49 -2.04
N ILE A 98 8.98 2.70 -1.61
CA ILE A 98 8.91 1.26 -1.82
C ILE A 98 7.87 1.02 -2.90
N LEU A 99 8.28 0.42 -4.01
CA LEU A 99 7.44 0.17 -5.18
C LEU A 99 7.62 -1.28 -5.62
N GLU A 100 6.50 -1.99 -5.79
CA GLU A 100 6.47 -3.38 -6.24
C GLU A 100 6.79 -3.51 -7.74
N THR A 101 7.49 -4.59 -8.08
CA THR A 101 7.83 -4.96 -9.45
C THR A 101 7.75 -6.47 -9.60
N ASN A 102 6.82 -6.97 -10.41
CA ASN A 102 6.63 -8.43 -10.57
C ASN A 102 7.37 -9.03 -11.78
N GLN A 103 7.95 -8.20 -12.65
CA GLN A 103 8.67 -8.63 -13.84
C GLN A 103 9.91 -7.78 -14.08
N LEU A 104 10.99 -8.42 -14.57
CA LEU A 104 12.27 -7.76 -14.82
C LEU A 104 12.23 -6.80 -16.01
N HIS A 105 11.55 -7.20 -17.09
CA HIS A 105 11.51 -6.48 -18.36
C HIS A 105 10.13 -6.56 -18.99
N GLY A 106 9.89 -5.67 -19.96
CA GLY A 106 8.65 -5.57 -20.70
C GLY A 106 7.92 -4.25 -20.43
N VAL A 107 6.90 -4.00 -21.24
CA VAL A 107 5.93 -2.92 -21.02
C VAL A 107 4.61 -3.61 -20.70
N GLY A 108 3.98 -3.22 -19.60
CA GLY A 108 2.65 -3.69 -19.26
C GLY A 108 1.70 -3.37 -20.40
N ASN A 109 0.91 -4.35 -20.86
CA ASN A 109 -0.23 -4.05 -21.72
C ASN A 109 -1.38 -3.51 -20.87
N GLY A 110 -2.49 -3.07 -21.49
CA GLY A 110 -3.65 -2.56 -20.76
C GLY A 110 -4.27 -3.54 -19.74
N ARG A 111 -3.91 -4.83 -19.80
CA ARG A 111 -4.32 -5.87 -18.86
C ARG A 111 -3.30 -6.12 -17.74
N SER A 112 -2.14 -5.47 -17.75
CA SER A 112 -1.15 -5.65 -16.70
C SER A 112 -1.64 -5.03 -15.40
N CYS A 113 -1.61 -5.81 -14.33
CA CYS A 113 -1.96 -5.32 -13.00
C CYS A 113 -0.76 -4.79 -12.22
N HIS A 114 0.45 -4.92 -12.78
CA HIS A 114 1.70 -4.59 -12.12
C HIS A 114 2.68 -3.88 -13.06
N LEU A 115 3.59 -3.11 -12.46
CA LEU A 115 4.71 -2.47 -13.12
C LEU A 115 5.86 -3.45 -13.31
N THR A 116 6.55 -3.34 -14.45
CA THR A 116 7.86 -3.97 -14.62
C THR A 116 8.96 -3.16 -13.91
N LEU A 117 10.12 -3.77 -13.69
CA LEU A 117 11.29 -3.07 -13.17
C LEU A 117 11.70 -1.92 -14.10
N SER A 118 11.61 -2.09 -15.42
CA SER A 118 11.89 -1.03 -16.39
C SER A 118 10.97 0.18 -16.22
N GLU A 119 9.66 -0.04 -16.06
CA GLU A 119 8.67 1.01 -15.83
C GLU A 119 8.90 1.71 -14.49
N THR A 120 9.17 0.92 -13.44
CA THR A 120 9.48 1.43 -12.10
C THR A 120 10.72 2.31 -12.08
N LEU A 121 11.80 1.91 -12.78
CA LEU A 121 13.00 2.73 -12.91
C LEU A 121 12.72 4.05 -13.65
N MET A 122 11.87 4.03 -14.68
CA MET A 122 11.48 5.26 -15.38
C MET A 122 10.65 6.18 -14.47
N LEU A 123 9.65 5.65 -13.77
CA LEU A 123 8.80 6.38 -12.83
C LEU A 123 9.60 6.99 -11.67
N SER A 124 10.52 6.22 -11.07
CA SER A 124 11.33 6.66 -9.93
C SER A 124 12.19 7.90 -10.24
N ARG A 125 12.54 8.15 -11.51
CA ARG A 125 13.27 9.36 -11.92
C ARG A 125 12.46 10.64 -11.72
N GLY A 126 11.12 10.56 -11.81
CA GLY A 126 10.21 11.67 -11.55
C GLY A 126 9.98 11.92 -10.05
N TYR A 127 10.08 10.87 -9.24
CA TYR A 127 9.97 10.95 -7.78
C TYR A 127 11.36 11.13 -7.18
N ALA A 128 11.90 12.36 -7.25
CA ALA A 128 13.22 12.65 -6.69
C ALA A 128 13.27 12.25 -5.21
N LEU A 129 13.95 11.15 -4.87
CA LEU A 129 14.22 10.78 -3.48
C LEU A 129 15.22 11.75 -2.87
N ARG A 130 15.06 12.07 -1.60
CA ARG A 130 16.03 12.89 -0.87
C ARG A 130 17.36 12.12 -0.83
N LYS A 131 18.42 12.68 -1.40
CA LYS A 131 19.75 12.06 -1.29
C LYS A 131 20.22 12.18 0.18
N PRO A 132 20.80 11.13 0.77
CA PRO A 132 21.43 11.26 2.08
C PRO A 132 22.53 12.32 1.99
N CYS A 133 22.59 13.20 2.99
CA CYS A 133 23.61 14.23 3.14
C CYS A 133 24.99 13.61 3.35
#